data_AF-A0AAD0WQA8-F1
#
_entry.id   AF-A0AAD0WQA8-F1
#
_cell.length_a   1.000
_cell.length_b   1.000
_cell.length_c   1.000
_cell.angle_alpha   90.00
_cell.angle_beta   90.00
_cell.angle_gamma   90.00
#
_symmetry.space_group_name_H-M   'P 1'
#
loop_
_entity.id
_entity.type
_entity.pdbx_description
1 polymer ?
#
loop_
_entity_poly.entity_id
_entity_poly.type
_entity_poly.pdbx_seq_one_letter_code
_entity_poly.pdbx_strand_id
1 'polypeptide(L)'
;MIRTTALISDEDGYKKYNLFEIHENLEPIIADDYLDFSSKNFKKAAYCELMYKKNFYDKYDETTYKEVYERYINNEKFKEKAKFIYSVIDYDKYVKFVEENQIIENPNELIISYSVVDSEGVKVQIYNIGISDISFVF
;
A
#
# COMPACT_ATOMS: atom_id res chain seq x y z
N MET A 1 -5.18 12.61 11.74
CA MET A 1 -4.12 11.79 11.12
C MET A 1 -3.44 10.98 12.21
N ILE A 2 -3.39 9.66 12.05
CA ILE A 2 -2.71 8.74 12.96
C ILE A 2 -1.28 8.55 12.47
N ARG A 3 -0.31 8.80 13.35
CA ARG A 3 1.11 8.67 13.05
C ARG A 3 1.72 7.52 13.82
N THR A 4 2.31 6.56 13.10
CA THR A 4 2.90 5.35 13.69
C THR A 4 4.31 5.13 13.16
N THR A 5 5.22 4.67 14.02
CA THR A 5 6.57 4.26 13.65
C THR A 5 6.89 2.86 14.14
N ALA A 6 7.73 2.15 13.39
CA ALA A 6 8.22 0.82 13.76
C ALA A 6 9.66 0.63 13.29
N LEU A 7 10.51 0.04 14.13
CA LEU A 7 11.90 -0.27 13.78
C LEU A 7 11.93 -1.37 12.70
N ILE A 8 12.64 -1.13 11.60
CA ILE A 8 12.80 -2.12 10.51
C ILE A 8 14.21 -2.70 10.43
N SER A 9 15.23 -1.96 10.86
CA SER A 9 16.61 -2.43 10.95
C SER A 9 17.42 -1.68 11.99
N ASP A 10 18.39 -2.36 12.58
CA ASP A 10 19.44 -1.81 13.44
C ASP A 10 20.76 -2.49 13.02
N GLU A 11 21.57 -1.77 12.25
CA GLU A 11 22.83 -2.28 11.68
C GLU A 11 23.95 -1.35 12.12
N ASP A 12 24.86 -1.87 12.96
CA ASP A 12 26.00 -1.13 13.50
C ASP A 12 25.65 0.23 14.14
N GLY A 13 24.46 0.32 14.76
CA GLY A 13 23.95 1.52 15.42
C GLY A 13 23.18 2.47 14.50
N TYR A 14 23.15 2.21 13.19
CA TYR A 14 22.32 2.91 12.23
C TYR A 14 20.94 2.27 12.16
N LYS A 15 19.91 3.02 12.55
CA LYS A 15 18.53 2.51 12.67
C LYS A 15 17.67 3.03 11.55
N LYS A 16 16.78 2.19 11.05
CA LYS A 16 15.73 2.59 10.11
C LYS A 16 14.37 2.25 10.70
N TYR A 17 13.40 3.09 10.38
CA TYR A 17 12.03 2.97 10.85
C TYR A 17 11.07 3.13 9.69
N ASN A 18 9.98 2.37 9.71
CA ASN A 18 8.78 2.76 9.01
C ASN A 18 8.17 3.97 9.70
N LEU A 19 7.67 4.90 8.90
CA LEU A 19 6.83 6.01 9.33
C LEU A 19 5.57 6.01 8.47
N PHE A 20 4.43 5.78 9.11
CA PHE A 20 3.12 5.88 8.51
C PHE A 20 2.36 7.08 9.07
N GLU A 21 1.65 7.78 8.19
CA GLU A 21 0.72 8.86 8.52
C GLU A 21 -0.59 8.56 7.79
N ILE A 22 -1.60 8.09 8.53
CA ILE A 22 -2.83 7.50 8.00
C ILE A 22 -4.01 8.40 8.38
N HIS A 23 -4.86 8.73 7.41
CA HIS A 23 -6.12 9.41 7.70
C HIS A 23 -7.00 8.53 8.62
N GLU A 24 -7.62 9.12 9.63
CA GLU A 24 -8.37 8.38 10.67
C GLU A 24 -9.47 7.49 10.06
N ASN A 25 -10.20 8.00 9.08
CA ASN A 25 -11.22 7.22 8.35
C ASN A 25 -10.68 6.04 7.55
N LEU A 26 -9.36 5.93 7.34
CA LEU A 26 -8.73 4.79 6.68
C LEU A 26 -8.12 3.79 7.69
N GLU A 27 -8.05 4.12 8.98
CA GLU A 27 -7.60 3.17 10.02
C GLU A 27 -8.33 1.82 9.97
N PRO A 28 -9.67 1.78 9.76
CA PRO A 28 -10.42 0.52 9.78
C PRO A 28 -10.00 -0.46 8.68
N ILE A 29 -9.37 -0.01 7.60
CA ILE A 29 -8.96 -0.86 6.47
C ILE A 29 -7.49 -1.28 6.52
N ILE A 30 -6.73 -0.84 7.53
CA ILE A 30 -5.31 -1.15 7.66
C ILE A 30 -5.12 -2.60 8.13
N ALA A 31 -4.19 -3.31 7.50
CA ALA A 31 -3.78 -4.64 7.90
C ALA A 31 -3.01 -4.61 9.22
N ASP A 32 -3.21 -5.63 10.07
CA ASP A 32 -2.61 -5.65 11.41
C ASP A 32 -1.08 -5.70 11.39
N ASP A 33 -0.49 -6.24 10.32
CA ASP A 33 0.95 -6.41 10.11
C ASP A 33 1.58 -5.32 9.21
N TYR A 34 0.86 -4.22 8.92
CA TYR A 34 1.35 -3.18 8.01
C TYR A 34 2.69 -2.56 8.43
N LEU A 35 2.99 -2.54 9.73
CA LEU A 35 4.24 -2.03 10.28
C LEU A 35 5.45 -2.91 9.99
N ASP A 36 5.25 -4.17 9.59
CA ASP A 36 6.34 -5.06 9.20
C ASP A 36 6.81 -4.82 7.75
N PHE A 37 6.12 -3.96 6.98
CA PHE A 37 6.51 -3.59 5.62
C PHE A 37 7.98 -3.12 5.57
N SER A 38 8.74 -3.42 4.52
CA SER A 38 10.19 -3.13 4.42
C SER A 38 11.10 -3.70 5.53
N SER A 39 10.58 -4.44 6.50
CA SER A 39 11.38 -5.10 7.54
C SER A 39 11.77 -6.52 7.12
N LYS A 40 12.75 -7.11 7.82
CA LYS A 40 13.11 -8.53 7.68
C LYS A 40 11.98 -9.49 8.10
N ASN A 41 10.98 -8.98 8.85
CA ASN A 41 9.83 -9.76 9.32
C ASN A 41 8.65 -9.73 8.34
N PHE A 42 8.75 -9.02 7.21
CA PHE A 42 7.68 -8.93 6.23
C PHE A 42 7.35 -10.31 5.62
N LYS A 43 6.12 -10.79 5.82
CA LYS A 43 5.68 -12.13 5.38
C LYS A 43 4.67 -12.11 4.23
N LYS A 44 4.18 -10.94 3.83
CA LYS A 44 3.12 -10.79 2.83
C LYS A 44 3.59 -10.76 1.37
N ALA A 45 4.88 -10.96 1.09
CA ALA A 45 5.40 -10.92 -0.27
C ALA A 45 4.60 -11.81 -1.24
N ALA A 46 4.39 -13.08 -0.89
CA ALA A 46 3.62 -14.02 -1.71
C ALA A 46 2.15 -13.62 -1.85
N TYR A 47 1.55 -13.06 -0.80
CA TYR A 47 0.18 -12.54 -0.83
C TYR A 47 0.05 -11.34 -1.79
N CYS A 48 0.98 -10.39 -1.74
CA CYS A 48 1.00 -9.24 -2.64
C CYS A 48 1.14 -9.66 -4.11
N GLU A 49 1.95 -10.68 -4.42
CA GLU A 49 2.04 -11.25 -5.79
C GLU A 49 0.72 -11.88 -6.21
N LEU A 50 0.09 -12.67 -5.33
CA LEU A 50 -1.17 -13.34 -5.60
C LEU A 50 -2.28 -12.32 -5.90
N MET A 51 -2.39 -11.27 -5.08
CA MET A 51 -3.37 -10.21 -5.27
C MET A 51 -3.13 -9.44 -6.56
N TYR A 52 -1.88 -9.12 -6.88
CA TYR A 52 -1.54 -8.46 -8.15
C TYR A 52 -1.92 -9.33 -9.35
N LYS A 53 -1.61 -10.63 -9.29
CA LYS A 53 -2.00 -11.58 -10.32
C LYS A 53 -3.51 -11.63 -10.51
N LYS A 54 -4.27 -11.75 -9.42
CA LYS A 54 -5.74 -11.81 -9.45
C LYS A 54 -6.37 -10.55 -10.05
N ASN A 55 -5.91 -9.36 -9.66
CA ASN A 55 -6.55 -8.10 -10.04
C ASN A 55 -6.07 -7.55 -11.39
N PHE A 56 -4.94 -8.04 -11.91
CA PHE A 56 -4.38 -7.57 -13.17
C PHE A 56 -4.17 -8.71 -14.18
N TYR A 57 -3.22 -9.61 -13.93
CA TYR A 57 -2.85 -10.64 -14.92
C TYR A 57 -4.01 -11.58 -15.28
N ASP A 58 -4.81 -12.00 -14.30
CA ASP A 58 -5.94 -12.91 -14.53
C ASP A 58 -7.20 -12.19 -15.05
N LYS A 59 -7.27 -10.86 -14.87
CA LYS A 59 -8.45 -10.04 -15.19
C LYS A 59 -8.40 -9.48 -16.62
N TYR A 60 -7.21 -9.20 -17.13
CA TYR A 60 -7.03 -8.55 -18.43
C TYR A 60 -6.26 -9.44 -19.40
N ASP A 61 -6.86 -9.67 -20.57
CA ASP A 61 -6.16 -10.27 -21.72
C ASP A 61 -5.19 -9.25 -22.35
N GLU A 62 -3.94 -9.66 -22.55
CA GLU A 62 -2.87 -8.80 -23.08
C GLU A 62 -3.16 -8.27 -24.49
N THR A 63 -3.78 -9.11 -25.33
CA THR A 63 -4.04 -8.75 -26.73
C THR A 63 -5.19 -7.76 -26.85
N THR A 64 -6.23 -7.95 -26.04
CA THR A 64 -7.46 -7.16 -26.04
C THR A 64 -7.28 -5.84 -25.27
N TYR A 65 -6.52 -5.85 -24.18
CA TYR A 65 -6.36 -4.71 -23.26
C TYR A 65 -4.93 -4.15 -23.26
N LYS A 66 -4.33 -3.97 -24.43
CA LYS A 66 -2.94 -3.48 -24.59
C LYS A 66 -2.65 -2.22 -23.80
N GLU A 67 -3.55 -1.24 -23.81
CA GLU A 67 -3.35 0.02 -23.06
C GLU A 67 -3.26 -0.20 -21.54
N VAL A 68 -4.02 -1.17 -21.00
CA VAL A 68 -3.94 -1.54 -19.58
C VAL A 68 -2.59 -2.16 -19.29
N TYR A 69 -2.10 -3.01 -20.19
CA TYR A 69 -0.78 -3.61 -20.05
C TYR A 69 0.34 -2.58 -20.10
N GLU A 70 0.33 -1.69 -21.10
CA GLU A 70 1.34 -0.66 -21.27
C GLU A 70 1.37 0.34 -20.09
N ARG A 71 0.21 0.78 -19.62
CA ARG A 71 0.13 1.80 -18.56
C ARG A 71 0.40 1.25 -17.16
N TYR A 72 -0.07 0.03 -16.90
CA TYR A 72 -0.14 -0.52 -15.54
C TYR A 72 0.64 -1.83 -15.42
N ILE A 73 0.28 -2.87 -16.17
CA ILE A 73 0.77 -4.23 -15.90
C ILE A 73 2.28 -4.38 -16.16
N ASN A 74 2.78 -3.77 -17.23
CA ASN A 74 4.19 -3.75 -17.63
C ASN A 74 4.97 -2.60 -16.97
N ASN A 75 4.29 -1.75 -16.19
CA ASN A 75 4.90 -0.63 -15.51
C ASN A 75 5.34 -1.07 -14.10
N GLU A 76 6.64 -1.33 -13.92
CA GLU A 76 7.18 -1.81 -12.65
C GLU A 76 6.91 -0.84 -11.48
N LYS A 77 6.91 0.48 -11.71
CA LYS A 77 6.57 1.44 -10.65
C LYS A 77 5.12 1.31 -10.20
N PHE A 78 4.21 1.07 -11.14
CA PHE A 78 2.82 0.81 -10.80
C PHE A 78 2.68 -0.51 -10.02
N LYS A 79 3.37 -1.56 -10.47
CA LYS A 79 3.38 -2.86 -9.80
C LYS A 79 3.90 -2.77 -8.36
N GLU A 80 4.98 -2.03 -8.14
CA GLU A 80 5.50 -1.74 -6.79
C GLU A 80 4.47 -1.00 -5.94
N LYS A 81 3.83 0.05 -6.47
CA LYS A 81 2.77 0.81 -5.78
C LYS A 81 1.59 -0.10 -5.41
N ALA A 82 1.12 -0.93 -6.34
CA ALA A 82 0.00 -1.85 -6.10
C ALA A 82 0.35 -2.88 -5.02
N LYS A 83 1.55 -3.47 -5.06
CA LYS A 83 2.02 -4.41 -4.03
C LYS A 83 2.16 -3.77 -2.66
N PHE A 84 2.60 -2.52 -2.61
CA PHE A 84 2.60 -1.74 -1.37
C PHE A 84 1.18 -1.58 -0.82
N ILE A 85 0.19 -1.25 -1.66
CA ILE A 85 -1.21 -1.14 -1.22
C ILE A 85 -1.70 -2.49 -0.66
N TYR A 86 -1.43 -3.61 -1.34
CA TYR A 86 -1.80 -4.94 -0.82
C TYR A 86 -1.08 -5.33 0.48
N SER A 87 0.11 -4.76 0.75
CA SER A 87 0.79 -5.01 2.01
C SER A 87 0.20 -4.23 3.19
N VAL A 88 -0.41 -3.08 2.92
CA VAL A 88 -0.91 -2.15 3.95
C VAL A 88 -2.41 -2.30 4.18
N ILE A 89 -3.17 -2.60 3.13
CA ILE A 89 -4.63 -2.68 3.20
C ILE A 89 -5.07 -4.13 3.37
N ASP A 90 -5.93 -4.35 4.35
CA ASP A 90 -6.62 -5.62 4.53
C ASP A 90 -7.81 -5.71 3.59
N TYR A 91 -7.87 -6.78 2.80
CA TYR A 91 -8.90 -6.95 1.78
C TYR A 91 -10.30 -7.08 2.38
N ASP A 92 -10.46 -7.91 3.42
CA ASP A 92 -11.78 -8.17 4.01
C ASP A 92 -12.29 -6.91 4.73
N LYS A 93 -11.39 -6.19 5.40
CA LYS A 93 -11.74 -4.89 6.01
C LYS A 93 -12.09 -3.85 4.94
N TYR A 94 -11.37 -3.82 3.82
CA TYR A 94 -11.66 -2.92 2.70
C TYR A 94 -13.01 -3.20 2.05
N VAL A 95 -13.35 -4.47 1.80
CA VAL A 95 -14.67 -4.86 1.26
C VAL A 95 -15.78 -4.34 2.16
N LYS A 96 -15.68 -4.58 3.47
CA LYS A 96 -16.64 -4.08 4.45
C LYS A 96 -16.74 -2.55 4.45
N PHE A 97 -15.60 -1.87 4.39
CA PHE A 97 -15.56 -0.40 4.31
C PHE A 97 -16.32 0.14 3.09
N VAL A 98 -16.17 -0.49 1.92
CA VAL A 98 -16.88 -0.08 0.69
C VAL A 98 -18.39 -0.34 0.81
N GLU A 99 -18.80 -1.44 1.43
CA GLU A 99 -20.21 -1.76 1.67
C GLU A 99 -20.87 -0.72 2.60
N GLU A 100 -20.16 -0.29 3.64
CA GLU A 100 -20.64 0.68 4.62
C GLU A 100 -20.57 2.14 4.12
N ASN A 101 -19.73 2.43 3.11
CA ASN A 101 -19.46 3.79 2.61
C ASN A 101 -19.66 3.88 1.09
N GLN A 102 -20.92 3.72 0.63
CA GLN A 102 -21.26 3.79 -0.80
C GLN A 102 -20.94 5.13 -1.46
N ILE A 103 -20.91 6.21 -0.68
CA ILE A 103 -20.51 7.54 -1.12
C ILE A 103 -19.41 8.03 -0.20
N ILE A 104 -18.27 8.41 -0.78
CA ILE A 104 -17.14 8.99 -0.07
C ILE A 104 -17.11 10.49 -0.38
N GLU A 105 -17.37 11.30 0.64
CA GLU A 105 -17.17 12.74 0.56
C GLU A 105 -15.67 13.06 0.66
N ASN A 106 -15.21 14.02 -0.14
CA ASN A 106 -13.83 14.51 -0.14
C ASN A 106 -12.75 13.40 -0.22
N PRO A 107 -12.78 12.51 -1.23
CA PRO A 107 -11.83 11.39 -1.34
C PRO A 107 -10.36 11.82 -1.39
N ASN A 108 -10.09 13.08 -1.80
CA ASN A 108 -8.75 13.64 -1.83
C ASN A 108 -8.13 13.87 -0.43
N GLU A 109 -8.94 13.87 0.63
CA GLU A 109 -8.45 14.01 2.01
C GLU A 109 -8.07 12.64 2.62
N LEU A 110 -8.62 11.56 2.08
CA LEU A 110 -8.37 10.20 2.54
C LEU A 110 -7.04 9.68 1.99
N ILE A 111 -5.97 9.99 2.72
CA ILE A 111 -4.59 9.71 2.32
C ILE A 111 -3.87 8.82 3.35
N ILE A 112 -2.99 7.95 2.85
CA ILE A 112 -1.93 7.28 3.61
C ILE A 112 -0.59 7.74 3.06
N SER A 113 0.26 8.27 3.92
CA SER A 113 1.67 8.55 3.62
C SER A 113 2.57 7.55 4.31
N TYR A 114 3.57 7.08 3.59
CA TYR A 114 4.59 6.17 4.09
C TYR A 114 5.98 6.69 3.73
N SER A 115 6.93 6.53 4.65
CA SER A 115 8.34 6.74 4.40
C SER A 115 9.19 5.84 5.28
N VAL A 116 10.38 5.49 4.81
CA VAL A 116 11.44 4.96 5.68
C VAL A 116 12.24 6.14 6.21
N VAL A 117 12.38 6.23 7.52
CA VAL A 117 13.15 7.27 8.20
C VAL A 117 14.34 6.63 8.89
N ASP A 118 15.53 7.18 8.69
CA ASP A 118 16.72 6.71 9.40
C ASP A 118 16.94 7.46 10.73
N SER A 119 17.94 7.02 11.50
CA SER A 119 18.34 7.63 12.78
C SER A 119 18.85 9.08 12.64
N GLU A 120 19.16 9.54 11.44
CA GLU A 120 19.58 10.92 11.14
C GLU A 120 18.40 11.80 10.69
N GLY A 121 17.20 11.22 10.57
CA GLY A 121 15.99 11.92 10.16
C GLY A 121 15.81 12.03 8.65
N VAL A 122 16.65 11.37 7.85
CA VAL A 122 16.52 11.33 6.38
C VAL A 122 15.32 10.45 6.01
N LYS A 123 14.44 10.98 5.16
CA LYS A 123 13.30 10.25 4.62
C LYS A 123 13.64 9.67 3.24
N VAL A 124 13.50 8.36 3.08
CA VAL A 124 13.66 7.64 1.82
C VAL A 124 12.42 6.78 1.54
N GLN A 125 12.23 6.36 0.28
CA GLN A 125 11.12 5.52 -0.18
C GLN A 125 9.73 6.05 0.26
N ILE A 126 9.29 7.14 -0.38
CA ILE A 126 8.08 7.86 0.00
C ILE A 126 6.92 7.40 -0.90
N TYR A 127 5.86 6.87 -0.29
CA TYR A 127 4.57 6.67 -0.96
C TYR A 127 3.54 7.63 -0.37
N ASN A 128 2.72 8.20 -1.25
CA ASN A 128 1.51 8.91 -0.88
C ASN A 128 0.39 8.29 -1.72
N ILE A 129 -0.55 7.63 -1.05
CA ILE A 129 -1.67 6.93 -1.68
C ILE A 129 -2.98 7.50 -1.16
N GLY A 130 -3.92 7.75 -2.06
CA GLY A 130 -5.29 8.14 -1.70
C GLY A 130 -6.25 6.95 -1.73
N ILE A 131 -7.47 7.13 -1.21
CA ILE A 131 -8.55 6.14 -1.36
C ILE A 131 -8.80 5.76 -2.82
N SER A 132 -8.66 6.71 -3.76
CA SER A 132 -8.79 6.44 -5.19
C SER A 132 -7.74 5.46 -5.72
N ASP A 133 -6.51 5.50 -5.19
CA ASP A 133 -5.47 4.54 -5.56
C ASP A 133 -5.79 3.15 -5.00
N ILE A 134 -6.28 3.10 -3.76
CA ILE A 134 -6.69 1.86 -3.09
C ILE A 134 -7.83 1.21 -3.89
N SER A 135 -8.86 1.99 -4.23
CA SER A 135 -9.99 1.52 -5.02
C SER A 135 -9.66 1.15 -6.45
N PHE A 136 -8.58 1.72 -7.02
CA PHE A 136 -8.15 1.35 -8.37
C PHE A 136 -7.49 -0.04 -8.42
N VAL A 137 -6.78 -0.44 -7.36
CA VAL A 137 -6.03 -1.71 -7.34
C VAL A 137 -6.87 -2.90 -6.86
N PHE A 138 -7.95 -2.68 -6.10
CA PHE A 138 -8.88 -3.73 -5.68
C PHE A 138 -10.05 -3.88 -6.66
#